data_AF-X1S9Q7-F1
#
_entry.id   AF-X1S9Q7-F1
#
_cell.length_a   1.000
_cell.length_b   1.000
_cell.length_c   1.000
_cell.angle_alpha   90.00
_cell.angle_beta   90.00
_cell.angle_gamma   90.00
#
_symmetry.space_group_name_H-M   'P 1'
#
loop_
_entity.id
_entity.type
_entity.pdbx_description
1 polymer ?
#
loop_
_entity_poly.entity_id
_entity_poly.type
_entity_poly.pdbx_seq_one_letter_code
_entity_poly.pdbx_strand_id
1 'polypeptide(L)' 'MSPGVILIDPAVSTSLTLKEVLIQKGILKEESKCEENYYTTGSPKKVGKTAKIILNNDFFQIKKVRLYD' A
#
# COMPACT_ATOMS: atom_id res chain seq x y z
N MET A 1 -5.56 -12.28 -21.96
CA MET A 1 -5.12 -13.40 -21.10
C MET A 1 -5.48 -14.69 -21.82
N SER A 2 -4.52 -15.60 -22.03
CA SER A 2 -4.80 -16.87 -22.73
C SER A 2 -5.44 -17.87 -21.76
N PRO A 3 -6.42 -18.68 -22.21
CA PRO A 3 -6.99 -19.75 -21.39
C PRO A 3 -5.89 -20.70 -20.92
N GLY A 4 -5.81 -20.95 -19.61
CA GLY A 4 -4.88 -21.93 -19.01
C GLY A 4 -3.64 -21.35 -18.31
N VAL A 5 -3.38 -20.04 -18.40
CA VAL A 5 -2.32 -19.39 -17.60
C VAL A 5 -2.92 -18.73 -16.37
N ILE A 6 -2.52 -19.22 -15.20
CA ILE A 6 -2.90 -18.60 -13.92
C ILE A 6 -1.94 -17.46 -13.63
N LEU A 7 -2.49 -16.26 -13.42
CA LEU A 7 -1.73 -15.12 -12.94
C LEU A 7 -1.76 -15.10 -11.41
N ILE A 8 -0.59 -14.92 -10.82
CA ILE A 8 -0.42 -14.83 -9.37
C ILE A 8 -0.07 -13.39 -9.03
N ASP A 9 -0.91 -12.77 -8.20
CA ASP A 9 -0.60 -11.50 -7.55
C ASP A 9 -0.08 -11.77 -6.13
N PRO A 10 1.24 -11.61 -5.88
CA PRO A 10 1.80 -11.83 -4.56
C PRO A 10 1.34 -10.81 -3.52
N ALA A 11 0.79 -9.66 -3.92
CA ALA A 11 0.26 -8.67 -2.98
C ALA A 11 -0.96 -9.21 -2.22
N VAL A 12 -1.77 -10.06 -2.87
CA VAL A 12 -2.94 -10.69 -2.25
C VAL A 12 -2.51 -11.62 -1.11
N SER A 13 -1.60 -12.56 -1.38
CA SER A 13 -1.13 -13.50 -0.35
C SER A 13 -0.37 -12.79 0.77
N THR A 14 0.43 -11.77 0.44
CA THR A 14 1.14 -10.94 1.42
C THR A 14 0.18 -10.25 2.37
N SER A 15 -0.90 -9.65 1.85
CA SER A 15 -1.90 -8.93 2.65
C SER A 15 -2.69 -9.86 3.58
N LEU A 16 -3.03 -11.06 3.10
CA LEU A 16 -3.68 -12.09 3.93
C LEU A 16 -2.78 -12.57 5.06
N THR A 17 -1.51 -12.84 4.75
CA THR A 17 -0.51 -13.24 5.75
C THR A 17 -0.32 -12.16 6.81
N LEU A 18 -0.24 -10.89 6.40
CA LEU A 18 -0.15 -9.76 7.34
C LEU A 18 -1.37 -9.70 8.26
N LYS A 19 -2.58 -9.87 7.72
CA LYS A 19 -3.81 -9.92 8.51
C LYS A 19 -3.77 -11.01 9.59
N GLU A 20 -3.33 -12.21 9.23
CA GLU A 20 -3.18 -13.32 10.18
C GLU A 20 -2.18 -12.99 11.30
N VAL A 21 -1.03 -12.41 10.96
CA VAL A 21 -0.03 -11.97 11.94
C VAL A 21 -0.59 -10.90 12.88
N LEU A 22 -1.35 -9.93 12.37
CA LEU A 22 -1.98 -8.89 13.20
C LEU A 22 -3.02 -9.48 14.16
N ILE A 23 -3.80 -10.47 13.73
CA ILE A 23 -4.76 -11.20 14.57
C ILE A 23 -4.03 -11.99 15.66
N GLN A 24 -3.00 -12.77 15.29
CA GLN A 24 -2.21 -13.55 16.24
C GLN A 24 -1.55 -12.68 17.31
N LYS A 25 -1.13 -11.47 16.94
CA LYS A 25 -0.55 -10.50 17.87
C LYS A 25 -1.59 -9.71 18.68
N GLY A 26 -2.88 -9.86 18.39
CA GLY A 26 -3.95 -9.12 19.06
C GLY A 26 -3.92 -7.61 18.81
N ILE A 27 -3.36 -7.17 17.68
CA ILE A 27 -3.19 -5.74 17.32
C ILE A 27 -3.94 -5.33 16.06
N LEU A 28 -4.75 -6.23 15.50
CA LEU A 28 -5.63 -5.88 14.39
C LEU A 28 -6.64 -4.83 14.85
N LYS A 29 -6.63 -3.65 14.23
CA LYS A 29 -7.58 -2.57 14.50
C LYS A 29 -8.88 -2.79 13.74
N GLU A 30 -9.99 -2.37 14.34
CA GLU A 30 -11.29 -2.28 13.66
C GLU A 30 -11.29 -1.16 12.62
N GLU A 31 -12.14 -1.29 11.60
CA GLU A 31 -12.29 -0.30 10.53
C GLU A 31 -12.72 1.05 11.12
N SER A 32 -11.76 1.94 11.23
CA SER A 32 -11.94 3.34 11.63
C SER A 32 -11.31 4.22 10.55
N LYS A 33 -11.74 5.48 10.50
CA LYS A 33 -11.20 6.45 9.55
C LYS A 33 -9.69 6.62 9.82
N CYS A 34 -8.87 6.00 8.99
CA CYS A 34 -7.42 6.01 9.12
C CYS A 34 -6.83 7.13 8.25
N GLU A 35 -5.98 7.98 8.85
CA GLU A 35 -5.17 8.92 8.09
C GLU A 35 -3.89 8.21 7.62
N GLU A 36 -3.81 7.91 6.33
CA GLU A 36 -2.67 7.26 5.72
C GLU A 36 -1.55 8.27 5.43
N ASN A 37 -0.32 7.92 5.81
CA ASN A 37 0.86 8.76 5.58
C ASN A 37 1.78 8.12 4.53
N TYR A 38 2.02 8.84 3.44
CA TYR A 38 2.84 8.37 2.32
C TYR A 38 4.16 9.17 2.23
N TYR A 39 5.26 8.47 2.00
CA TYR A 39 6.60 9.07 1.96
C TYR A 39 7.38 8.63 0.72
N THR A 40 8.27 9.48 0.21
CA THR A 40 9.17 9.12 -0.87
C THR A 40 10.52 9.84 -0.76
N THR A 41 11.61 9.12 -1.06
CA THR A 41 12.92 9.71 -1.33
C THR A 41 13.02 10.26 -2.75
N GLY A 42 12.07 9.95 -3.63
CA GLY A 42 11.95 10.40 -5.02
C GLY A 42 11.20 11.72 -5.17
N SER A 43 10.65 12.00 -6.35
CA SER A 43 9.83 13.21 -6.57
C SER A 43 8.39 12.97 -6.12
N PRO A 44 7.85 13.70 -5.12
CA PRO A 44 6.48 13.52 -4.66
C PRO A 44 5.45 13.73 -5.77
N LYS A 45 5.69 14.70 -6.67
CA LYS A 45 4.82 14.97 -7.81
C LYS A 45 4.74 13.80 -8.78
N LYS A 46 5.88 13.14 -9.08
CA LYS A 46 5.91 12.00 -9.99
C LYS A 46 5.24 10.78 -9.35
N VAL A 47 5.61 10.46 -8.10
CA VAL A 47 5.04 9.32 -7.37
C VAL A 47 3.53 9.52 -7.15
N GLY A 48 3.10 10.75 -6.86
CA GLY A 48 1.68 11.08 -6.63
C GLY A 48 0.80 10.78 -7.83
N LYS A 49 1.28 11.03 -9.06
CA LYS A 49 0.54 10.69 -10.28
C LYS A 49 0.30 9.18 -10.40
N THR A 50 1.33 8.37 -10.13
CA THR A 50 1.23 6.91 -10.19
C THR A 50 0.36 6.35 -9.07
N ALA A 51 0.55 6.84 -7.84
CA ALA A 51 -0.22 6.41 -6.68
C ALA A 51 -1.73 6.67 -6.85
N LYS A 52 -2.12 7.79 -7.47
CA LYS A 52 -3.54 8.09 -7.75
C LYS A 52 -4.19 7.03 -8.62
N ILE A 53 -3.47 6.58 -9.66
CA ILE A 53 -3.96 5.57 -10.60
C ILE A 53 -4.10 4.20 -9.90
N ILE A 54 -3.11 3.83 -9.09
CA ILE A 54 -3.09 2.51 -8.42
C ILE A 54 -4.10 2.44 -7.28
N LEU A 55 -4.15 3.48 -6.45
CA LEU A 55 -4.99 3.50 -5.24
C LEU A 55 -6.42 3.95 -5.51
N ASN A 56 -6.70 4.48 -6.70
CA ASN A 56 -7.99 5.07 -7.07
C ASN A 56 -8.52 6.04 -5.99
N ASN A 57 -7.63 6.85 -5.43
CA ASN A 57 -7.90 7.77 -4.33
C ASN A 57 -7.26 9.14 -4.63
N ASP A 58 -7.99 10.22 -4.38
CA ASP A 58 -7.48 11.59 -4.53
C ASP A 58 -7.11 12.26 -3.19
N PHE A 59 -7.50 11.64 -2.07
CA PHE A 59 -7.37 12.17 -0.71
C PHE A 59 -6.13 11.61 -0.01
N PHE A 60 -4.95 11.75 -0.63
CA PHE A 60 -3.68 11.42 0.02
C PHE A 60 -2.59 12.45 -0.30
N GLN A 61 -1.61 12.55 0.60
CA GLN A 61 -0.45 13.43 0.42
C GLN A 61 0.85 12.63 0.50
N ILE A 62 1.72 12.80 -0.50
CA ILE A 62 3.07 12.21 -0.49
C ILE A 62 4.08 13.23 0.02
N LYS A 63 4.79 12.88 1.09
CA LYS A 63 5.82 13.70 1.73
C LYS A 63 7.21 13.31 1.20
N LYS A 64 8.02 14.29 0.79
CA LYS A 64 9.44 14.07 0.46
C LYS A 64 10.21 13.81 1.76
N VAL A 65 11.00 12.75 1.79
CA VAL A 65 11.92 12.48 2.90
C VAL A 65 13.34 12.27 2.38
N ARG A 66 14.32 12.49 3.27
CA ARG A 66 15.70 12.02 3.08
C ARG A 66 15.93 10.92 4.10
N LEU A 67 16.57 9.84 3.68
CA LEU A 67 17.07 8.83 4.61
C LEU A 67 18.47 9.27 5.03
N TYR A 68 18.85 8.97 6.26
CA TYR A 68 20.23 9.12 6.69
C TYR A 68 21.04 7.95 6.14
N ASP A 69 22.25 8.22 5.67
CA ASP A 69 23.26 7.22 5.32
C ASP A 69 24.05 6.81 6.56
#